data_AF-A0A960WRP8-F1
#
_entry.id   AF-A0A960WRP8-F1
#
_cell.length_a   1.000
_cell.length_b   1.000
_cell.length_c   1.000
_cell.angle_alpha   90.00
_cell.angle_beta   90.00
_cell.angle_gamma   90.00
#
_symmetry.space_group_name_H-M   'P 1'
#
loop_
_entity.id
_entity.type
_entity.pdbx_description
1 polymer ?
#
loop_
_entity_poly.entity_id
_entity_poly.type
_entity_poly.pdbx_seq_one_letter_code
_entity_poly.pdbx_strand_id
1 'polypeptide(L)'
;MTSTTMSAAAELKPLFFDEDADRDLDLDFDPKQFQAVTPYTDDLDDEYQAAQDKLRELRQQEEQIKRQAAELEELTKKEQLFKSGRTEICEELNRYLSLLEREATEAQRLAEDCNAAQERLESHLANINALRPDLWSRADRKNELGRALGFIEAAEDEIDTLLPMINSFGKKGGLFSGKVAPFPRPASSPLAGGERGDFTYWLKSGFAFSLPFVGFALIAVVCFLFF
;
A
#
# COMPACT_ATOMS: atom_id res chain seq x y z
N MET A 1 62.85 -11.96 -18.61
CA MET A 1 63.79 -12.49 -19.63
C MET A 1 62.99 -13.39 -20.54
N THR A 2 62.41 -12.83 -21.61
CA THR A 2 62.97 -12.70 -22.97
C THR A 2 62.86 -13.99 -23.78
N SER A 3 61.94 -13.99 -24.75
CA SER A 3 62.18 -14.24 -26.19
C SER A 3 60.81 -14.22 -26.91
N THR A 4 60.54 -13.39 -27.93
CA THR A 4 61.14 -13.35 -29.29
C THR A 4 60.71 -14.59 -30.08
N THR A 5 60.08 -14.59 -31.27
CA THR A 5 59.67 -13.59 -32.27
C THR A 5 58.89 -14.31 -33.39
N MET A 6 58.06 -13.54 -34.11
CA MET A 6 57.86 -13.51 -35.58
C MET A 6 57.36 -14.73 -36.39
N SER A 7 56.40 -14.43 -37.28
CA SER A 7 56.55 -14.46 -38.76
C SER A 7 55.46 -15.25 -39.50
N ALA A 8 54.70 -14.56 -40.35
CA ALA A 8 54.24 -15.05 -41.66
C ALA A 8 53.58 -13.88 -42.42
N ALA A 9 54.40 -13.01 -43.02
CA ALA A 9 53.96 -12.10 -44.07
C ALA A 9 54.13 -12.83 -45.41
N ALA A 10 53.05 -13.01 -46.16
CA ALA A 10 53.06 -13.67 -47.46
C ALA A 10 53.54 -12.68 -48.54
N GLU A 11 54.61 -13.07 -49.23
CA GLU A 11 55.23 -12.37 -50.34
C GLU A 11 54.34 -12.40 -51.59
N LEU A 12 54.08 -11.24 -52.19
CA LEU A 12 53.52 -11.10 -53.53
C LEU A 12 54.67 -11.06 -54.54
N LYS A 13 54.68 -12.03 -55.46
CA LYS A 13 55.67 -12.14 -56.54
C LYS A 13 55.14 -11.45 -57.81
N PRO A 14 55.82 -10.43 -58.37
CA PRO A 14 55.45 -9.89 -59.66
C PRO A 14 55.98 -10.81 -60.78
N LEU A 15 55.06 -11.28 -61.62
CA LEU A 15 55.35 -12.02 -62.85
C LEU A 15 55.71 -11.00 -63.94
N PHE A 16 56.98 -10.98 -64.31
CA PHE A 16 57.50 -10.30 -65.50
C PHE A 16 56.99 -11.02 -66.76
N PHE A 17 56.55 -10.27 -67.76
CA PHE A 17 56.21 -10.77 -69.09
C PHE A 17 57.06 -9.99 -70.09
N ASP A 18 57.90 -10.72 -70.83
CA ASP A 18 58.86 -10.21 -71.81
C ASP A 18 58.16 -9.70 -73.09
N GLU A 19 58.67 -8.54 -73.54
CA GLU A 19 59.16 -8.19 -74.88
C GLU A 19 58.44 -8.76 -76.13
N ASP A 20 57.82 -7.82 -76.85
CA ASP A 20 57.77 -7.65 -78.31
C ASP A 20 57.34 -8.83 -79.23
N ALA A 21 56.12 -8.70 -79.75
CA ALA A 21 55.83 -9.07 -81.13
C ALA A 21 54.73 -8.14 -81.68
N ASP A 22 55.17 -7.09 -82.36
CA ASP A 22 54.36 -6.30 -83.29
C ASP A 22 53.63 -7.23 -84.26
N ARG A 23 52.32 -7.34 -84.09
CA ARG A 23 51.38 -7.81 -85.11
C ARG A 23 50.12 -6.97 -84.97
N ASP A 24 50.00 -5.96 -85.82
CA ASP A 24 48.72 -5.36 -86.17
C ASP A 24 47.80 -6.46 -86.71
N LEU A 25 47.06 -7.09 -85.78
CA LEU A 25 45.86 -7.84 -86.06
C LEU A 25 44.73 -6.83 -85.88
N ASP A 26 44.30 -6.24 -86.99
CA ASP A 26 43.00 -5.57 -87.08
C ASP A 26 41.91 -6.62 -86.81
N LEU A 27 41.68 -6.90 -85.52
CA LEU A 27 40.52 -7.60 -85.01
C LEU A 27 39.36 -6.63 -85.15
N ASP A 28 38.61 -6.80 -86.23
CA ASP A 28 37.33 -6.12 -86.43
C ASP A 28 36.39 -6.51 -85.28
N PHE A 29 36.34 -5.63 -84.27
CA PHE A 29 35.52 -5.81 -83.08
C PHE A 29 34.07 -5.52 -83.48
N ASP A 30 33.30 -6.56 -83.79
CA ASP A 30 31.85 -6.45 -83.88
C ASP A 30 31.26 -6.36 -82.45
N PRO A 31 30.75 -5.18 -82.01
CA PRO A 31 30.25 -4.98 -80.64
C PRO A 31 28.99 -5.80 -80.32
N LYS A 32 28.50 -6.64 -81.25
CA LYS A 32 27.31 -7.48 -81.06
C LYS A 32 27.60 -8.94 -80.71
N GLN A 33 28.85 -9.40 -80.70
CA GLN A 33 29.17 -10.81 -80.44
C GLN A 33 29.48 -11.16 -78.97
N PHE A 34 29.55 -10.18 -78.07
CA PHE A 34 29.61 -10.44 -76.63
C PHE A 34 28.27 -10.15 -75.97
N GLN A 35 27.24 -10.95 -76.30
CA GLN A 35 26.18 -11.16 -75.31
C GLN A 35 26.72 -12.16 -74.30
N ALA A 36 27.17 -11.65 -73.15
CA ALA A 36 27.53 -12.48 -72.02
C ALA A 36 26.28 -13.22 -71.51
N VAL A 37 25.94 -14.34 -72.16
CA VAL A 37 25.05 -15.34 -71.58
C VAL A 37 25.96 -16.24 -70.75
N THR A 38 26.19 -15.84 -69.51
CA THR A 38 26.86 -16.66 -68.49
C THR A 38 25.78 -17.46 -67.76
N PRO A 39 25.66 -18.79 -67.97
CA PRO A 39 24.66 -19.61 -67.28
C PRO A 39 24.81 -19.63 -65.76
N TYR A 40 25.97 -19.21 -65.25
CA TYR A 40 26.32 -19.18 -63.83
C TYR A 40 25.75 -17.99 -63.05
N THR A 41 25.19 -16.97 -63.71
CA THR A 41 24.64 -15.80 -63.01
C THR A 41 23.22 -16.03 -62.50
N ASP A 42 22.39 -16.77 -63.25
CA ASP A 42 21.02 -17.12 -62.83
C ASP A 42 21.02 -18.01 -61.57
N ASP A 43 21.85 -19.06 -61.53
CA ASP A 43 21.96 -19.95 -60.36
C ASP A 43 22.44 -19.19 -59.10
N LEU A 44 23.30 -18.18 -59.27
CA LEU A 44 23.83 -17.35 -58.18
C LEU A 44 22.78 -16.36 -57.66
N ASP A 45 21.98 -15.80 -58.57
CA ASP A 45 20.86 -14.92 -58.23
C ASP A 45 19.75 -15.70 -57.51
N ASP A 46 19.48 -16.94 -57.91
CA ASP A 46 18.54 -17.85 -57.25
C ASP A 46 19.00 -18.22 -55.83
N GLU A 47 20.29 -18.55 -55.63
CA GLU A 47 20.83 -18.84 -54.29
C GLU A 47 20.85 -17.58 -53.40
N TYR A 48 21.13 -16.41 -53.98
CA TYR A 48 21.04 -15.12 -53.28
C TYR A 48 19.60 -14.79 -52.86
N GLN A 49 18.63 -15.00 -53.75
CA GLN A 49 17.21 -14.83 -53.45
C GLN A 49 16.75 -15.82 -52.37
N ALA A 50 17.14 -17.09 -52.47
CA ALA A 50 16.84 -18.09 -51.45
C ALA A 50 17.47 -17.74 -50.08
N ALA A 51 18.67 -17.17 -50.06
CA ALA A 51 19.31 -16.69 -48.85
C ALA A 51 18.60 -15.45 -48.26
N GLN A 52 18.16 -14.51 -49.11
CA GLN A 52 17.35 -13.36 -48.67
C GLN A 52 15.99 -13.77 -48.11
N ASP A 53 15.34 -14.75 -48.71
CA ASP A 53 14.04 -15.26 -48.27
C ASP A 53 14.17 -15.94 -46.90
N LYS A 54 15.21 -16.77 -46.71
CA LYS A 54 15.54 -17.35 -45.41
C LYS A 54 15.84 -16.27 -44.36
N LEU A 55 16.56 -15.20 -44.73
CA LEU A 55 16.83 -14.09 -43.82
C LEU A 55 15.53 -13.36 -43.43
N ARG A 56 14.59 -13.20 -44.37
CA ARG A 56 13.28 -12.59 -44.12
C ARG A 56 12.43 -13.46 -43.20
N GLU A 57 12.42 -14.77 -43.40
CA GLU A 57 11.74 -15.73 -42.53
C GLU A 57 12.32 -15.70 -41.10
N LEU A 58 13.65 -15.75 -40.97
CA LEU A 58 14.33 -15.68 -39.68
C LEU A 58 14.03 -14.35 -38.94
N ARG A 59 13.98 -13.22 -39.66
CA ARG A 59 13.58 -11.92 -39.09
C ARG A 59 12.15 -11.93 -38.58
N GLN A 60 11.21 -12.55 -39.30
CA GLN A 60 9.83 -12.69 -38.86
C GLN A 60 9.72 -13.57 -37.60
N GLN A 61 10.47 -14.67 -37.55
CA GLN A 61 10.55 -15.53 -36.37
C GLN A 61 11.15 -14.78 -35.18
N GLU A 62 12.21 -14.00 -35.38
CA GLU A 62 12.82 -13.16 -34.34
C GLU A 62 11.81 -12.15 -33.77
N GLU A 63 11.02 -11.51 -34.63
CA GLU A 63 10.00 -10.55 -34.19
C GLU A 63 8.87 -11.23 -33.42
N GLN A 64 8.41 -12.41 -33.85
CA GLN A 64 7.40 -13.19 -33.12
C GLN A 64 7.92 -13.62 -31.74
N ILE A 65 9.16 -14.11 -31.66
CA ILE A 65 9.80 -14.50 -30.40
C ILE A 65 9.93 -13.28 -29.48
N LYS A 66 10.31 -12.12 -30.01
CA LYS A 66 10.38 -10.87 -29.22
C LYS A 66 9.02 -10.46 -28.65
N ARG A 67 7.95 -10.59 -29.43
CA ARG A 67 6.57 -10.30 -28.95
C ARG A 67 6.16 -11.27 -27.85
N GLN A 68 6.37 -12.57 -28.06
CA GLN A 68 6.07 -13.58 -27.05
C GLN A 68 6.89 -13.38 -25.76
N ALA A 69 8.16 -13.03 -25.89
CA ALA A 69 9.01 -12.71 -24.75
C ALA A 69 8.49 -11.49 -23.97
N ALA A 70 8.07 -10.43 -24.67
CA ALA A 70 7.49 -9.24 -24.04
C ALA A 70 6.17 -9.55 -23.31
N GLU A 71 5.29 -10.35 -23.92
CA GLU A 71 4.04 -10.78 -23.29
C GLU A 71 4.29 -11.62 -22.03
N LEU A 72 5.23 -12.56 -22.08
CA LEU A 72 5.63 -13.37 -20.91
C LEU A 72 6.25 -12.52 -19.80
N GLU A 73 7.06 -11.52 -20.15
CA GLU A 73 7.63 -10.59 -19.18
C GLU A 73 6.54 -9.77 -18.49
N GLU A 74 5.56 -9.27 -19.24
CA GLU A 74 4.43 -8.52 -18.67
C GLU A 74 3.58 -9.40 -17.74
N LEU A 75 3.30 -10.65 -18.14
CA LEU A 75 2.59 -11.60 -17.30
C LEU A 75 3.37 -11.91 -16.02
N THR A 76 4.68 -12.15 -16.13
CA THR A 76 5.55 -12.42 -14.97
C THR A 76 5.56 -11.23 -14.00
N LYS A 77 5.60 -10.00 -14.54
CA LYS A 77 5.53 -8.78 -13.74
C LYS A 77 4.18 -8.67 -13.01
N LYS A 78 3.07 -8.93 -13.69
CA LYS A 78 1.73 -8.93 -13.09
C LYS A 78 1.60 -10.00 -12.00
N GLU A 79 2.11 -11.21 -12.24
CA GLU A 79 2.11 -12.29 -11.25
C GLU A 79 2.92 -11.91 -10.01
N GLN A 80 4.11 -11.34 -10.21
CA GLN A 80 4.96 -10.91 -9.09
C GLN A 80 4.29 -9.80 -8.27
N LEU A 81 3.68 -8.80 -8.92
CA LEU A 81 2.92 -7.74 -8.25
C LEU A 81 1.71 -8.28 -7.51
N PHE A 82 1.00 -9.24 -8.09
CA PHE A 82 -0.11 -9.91 -7.43
C PHE A 82 0.36 -10.69 -6.21
N LYS A 83 1.45 -11.46 -6.34
CA LYS A 83 2.00 -12.27 -5.25
C LYS A 83 2.45 -11.39 -4.08
N SER A 84 3.18 -10.31 -4.37
CA SER A 84 3.65 -9.36 -3.35
C SER A 84 2.49 -8.59 -2.70
N GLY A 85 1.54 -8.11 -3.50
CA GLY A 85 0.37 -7.39 -3.00
C GLY A 85 -0.53 -8.30 -2.16
N ARG A 86 -0.70 -9.56 -2.56
CA ARG A 86 -1.45 -10.55 -1.78
C ARG A 86 -0.79 -10.81 -0.44
N THR A 87 0.53 -11.02 -0.40
CA THR A 87 1.24 -11.25 0.87
C THR A 87 1.12 -10.03 1.80
N GLU A 88 1.32 -8.83 1.27
CA GLU A 88 1.26 -7.59 2.04
C GLU A 88 -0.14 -7.35 2.62
N ILE A 89 -1.20 -7.51 1.81
CA ILE A 89 -2.57 -7.35 2.26
C ILE A 89 -2.97 -8.45 3.25
N CYS A 90 -2.56 -9.70 3.04
CA CYS A 90 -2.84 -10.77 3.99
C CYS A 90 -2.16 -10.52 5.34
N GLU A 91 -0.90 -10.08 5.35
CA GLU A 91 -0.20 -9.70 6.58
C GLU A 91 -0.91 -8.55 7.31
N GLU A 92 -1.32 -7.53 6.57
CA GLU A 92 -2.01 -6.38 7.13
C GLU A 92 -3.40 -6.75 7.68
N LEU A 93 -4.17 -7.55 6.96
CA LEU A 93 -5.46 -8.07 7.44
C LEU A 93 -5.27 -8.89 8.73
N ASN A 94 -4.23 -9.73 8.81
CA ASN A 94 -3.91 -10.47 10.03
C ASN A 94 -3.53 -9.53 11.19
N ARG A 95 -2.82 -8.42 10.90
CA ARG A 95 -2.53 -7.39 11.92
C ARG A 95 -3.81 -6.75 12.44
N TYR A 96 -4.73 -6.33 11.57
CA TYR A 96 -6.00 -5.75 12.01
C TYR A 96 -6.89 -6.76 12.74
N LEU A 97 -6.91 -8.01 12.29
CA LEU A 97 -7.70 -9.05 12.93
C LEU A 97 -7.23 -9.31 14.36
N SER A 98 -5.91 -9.39 14.58
CA SER A 98 -5.36 -9.56 15.94
C SER A 98 -5.57 -8.32 16.82
N LEU A 99 -5.50 -7.11 16.27
CA LEU A 99 -5.86 -5.89 17.00
C LEU A 99 -7.34 -5.88 17.42
N LEU A 100 -8.23 -6.26 16.50
CA LEU A 100 -9.67 -6.32 16.77
C LEU A 100 -10.01 -7.39 17.80
N GLU A 101 -9.38 -8.56 17.72
CA GLU A 101 -9.56 -9.64 18.70
C GLU A 101 -9.12 -9.21 20.10
N ARG A 102 -7.98 -8.50 20.20
CA ARG A 102 -7.51 -7.94 21.47
C ARG A 102 -8.50 -6.93 22.03
N GLU A 103 -8.97 -6.01 21.19
CA GLU A 103 -9.95 -4.99 21.61
C GLU A 103 -11.29 -5.63 22.03
N ALA A 104 -11.76 -6.64 21.31
CA ALA A 104 -12.97 -7.38 21.66
C ALA A 104 -12.83 -8.08 23.02
N THR A 105 -11.67 -8.69 23.27
CA THR A 105 -11.36 -9.33 24.56
C THR A 105 -11.27 -8.30 25.69
N GLU A 106 -10.63 -7.16 25.45
CA GLU A 106 -10.54 -6.06 26.42
C GLU A 106 -11.93 -5.48 26.73
N ALA A 107 -12.79 -5.29 25.73
CA ALA A 107 -14.16 -4.85 25.89
C ALA A 107 -15.02 -5.87 26.65
N GLN A 108 -14.85 -7.16 26.37
CA GLN A 108 -15.54 -8.22 27.11
C GLN A 108 -15.14 -8.23 28.58
N ARG A 109 -13.84 -8.18 28.88
CA ARG A 109 -13.34 -8.09 30.25
C ARG A 109 -13.89 -6.87 30.98
N LEU A 110 -13.96 -5.73 30.30
CA LEU A 110 -14.55 -4.52 30.85
C LEU A 110 -16.03 -4.71 31.22
N ALA A 111 -16.78 -5.40 30.36
CA ALA A 111 -18.18 -5.71 30.61
C ALA A 111 -18.35 -6.66 31.82
N GLU A 112 -17.47 -7.66 31.96
CA GLU A 112 -17.43 -8.55 33.13
C GLU A 112 -17.12 -7.77 34.41
N ASP A 113 -16.13 -6.87 34.39
CA ASP A 113 -15.80 -6.01 35.53
C ASP A 113 -16.98 -5.10 35.92
N CYS A 114 -17.69 -4.53 34.93
CA CYS A 114 -18.90 -3.75 35.14
C CYS A 114 -20.02 -4.57 35.78
N ASN A 115 -20.27 -5.78 35.29
CA ASN A 115 -21.30 -6.66 35.84
C ASN A 115 -20.97 -7.04 37.29
N ALA A 116 -19.72 -7.38 37.58
CA ALA A 116 -19.28 -7.69 38.94
C ALA A 116 -19.39 -6.48 39.89
N ALA A 117 -19.18 -5.26 39.39
CA ALA A 117 -19.43 -4.03 40.15
C ALA A 117 -20.92 -3.79 40.40
N GLN A 118 -21.77 -4.04 39.39
CA GLN A 118 -23.22 -3.94 39.51
C GLN A 118 -23.74 -4.90 40.60
N GLU A 119 -23.35 -6.17 40.56
CA GLU A 119 -23.77 -7.17 41.57
C GLU A 119 -23.38 -6.75 43.00
N ARG A 120 -22.18 -6.18 43.16
CA ARG A 120 -21.73 -5.65 44.47
C ARG A 120 -22.60 -4.50 44.94
N LEU A 121 -22.87 -3.51 44.08
CA LEU A 121 -23.73 -2.38 44.40
C LEU A 121 -25.16 -2.82 44.72
N GLU A 122 -25.72 -3.77 43.96
CA GLU A 122 -27.03 -4.35 44.23
C GLU A 122 -27.08 -5.04 45.59
N SER A 123 -26.03 -5.78 45.97
CA SER A 123 -25.89 -6.40 47.29
C SER A 123 -25.86 -5.36 48.42
N HIS A 124 -25.06 -4.29 48.28
CA HIS A 124 -25.03 -3.20 49.25
C HIS A 124 -26.39 -2.50 49.38
N LEU A 125 -27.06 -2.23 48.26
CA LEU A 125 -28.40 -1.65 48.23
C LEU A 125 -29.43 -2.56 48.90
N ALA A 126 -29.35 -3.88 48.67
CA ALA A 126 -30.22 -4.85 49.32
C ALA A 126 -30.00 -4.90 50.84
N ASN A 127 -28.74 -4.87 51.29
CA ASN A 127 -28.39 -4.84 52.72
C ASN A 127 -28.95 -3.59 53.41
N ILE A 128 -28.80 -2.41 52.79
CA ILE A 128 -29.34 -1.15 53.32
C ILE A 128 -30.88 -1.19 53.33
N ASN A 129 -31.52 -1.66 52.24
CA ASN A 129 -32.98 -1.74 52.16
C ASN A 129 -33.59 -2.80 53.08
N ALA A 130 -32.82 -3.80 53.51
CA ALA A 130 -33.25 -4.79 54.49
C ALA A 130 -33.31 -4.22 55.91
N LEU A 131 -32.66 -3.09 56.18
CA LEU A 131 -32.72 -2.42 57.48
C LEU A 131 -34.15 -1.95 57.77
N ARG A 132 -34.62 -2.24 58.98
CA ARG A 132 -35.95 -1.88 59.47
C ARG A 132 -35.83 -1.22 60.85
N PRO A 133 -35.54 0.10 60.90
CA PRO A 133 -35.34 0.84 62.15
C PRO A 133 -36.51 0.71 63.14
N ASP A 134 -37.73 0.57 62.63
CA ASP A 134 -38.97 0.49 63.42
C ASP A 134 -39.10 -0.79 64.25
N LEU A 135 -38.39 -1.86 63.88
CA LEU A 135 -38.45 -3.16 64.56
C LEU A 135 -37.39 -3.30 65.67
N TRP A 136 -36.53 -2.29 65.86
CA TRP A 136 -35.39 -2.40 66.78
C TRP A 136 -35.80 -2.23 68.25
N SER A 137 -35.47 -3.25 69.05
CA SER A 137 -35.64 -3.23 70.50
C SER A 137 -34.77 -2.14 71.15
N ARG A 138 -35.18 -1.61 72.31
CA ARG A 138 -34.41 -0.57 73.01
C ARG A 138 -33.05 -1.09 73.54
N ALA A 139 -32.95 -2.39 73.77
CA ALA A 139 -31.72 -3.04 74.22
C ALA A 139 -30.70 -3.22 73.07
N ASP A 140 -31.18 -3.56 71.87
CA ASP A 140 -30.32 -3.87 70.71
C ASP A 140 -30.07 -2.65 69.81
N ARG A 141 -30.82 -1.57 70.00
CA ARG A 141 -30.75 -0.35 69.16
C ARG A 141 -29.33 0.18 68.94
N LYS A 142 -28.49 0.19 69.97
CA LYS A 142 -27.11 0.69 69.83
C LYS A 142 -26.27 -0.20 68.91
N ASN A 143 -26.42 -1.52 69.01
CA ASN A 143 -25.70 -2.47 68.19
C ASN A 143 -26.20 -2.44 66.74
N GLU A 144 -27.52 -2.36 66.56
CA GLU A 144 -28.14 -2.35 65.24
C GLU A 144 -27.88 -1.03 64.49
N LEU A 145 -27.80 0.11 65.20
CA LEU A 145 -27.32 1.37 64.63
C LEU A 145 -25.86 1.28 64.15
N GLY A 146 -24.98 0.67 64.95
CA GLY A 146 -23.59 0.45 64.54
C GLY A 146 -23.50 -0.44 63.30
N ARG A 147 -24.33 -1.48 63.22
CA ARG A 147 -24.42 -2.36 62.04
C ARG A 147 -24.94 -1.61 60.81
N ALA A 148 -26.00 -0.82 60.97
CA ALA A 148 -26.57 -0.02 59.89
C ALA A 148 -25.57 0.99 59.33
N LEU A 149 -24.84 1.69 60.21
CA LEU A 149 -23.75 2.60 59.81
C LEU A 149 -22.64 1.84 59.09
N GLY A 150 -22.24 0.66 59.58
CA GLY A 150 -21.24 -0.17 58.89
C GLY A 150 -21.65 -0.60 57.48
N PHE A 151 -22.94 -0.86 57.22
CA PHE A 151 -23.41 -1.13 55.86
C PHE A 151 -23.37 0.10 54.95
N ILE A 152 -23.59 1.29 55.50
CA ILE A 152 -23.51 2.56 54.77
C ILE A 152 -22.04 2.86 54.43
N GLU A 153 -21.14 2.79 55.43
CA GLU A 153 -19.70 3.00 55.23
C GLU A 153 -19.14 2.03 54.17
N ALA A 154 -19.51 0.74 54.25
CA ALA A 154 -19.08 -0.24 53.25
C ALA A 154 -19.62 0.05 51.84
N ALA A 155 -20.79 0.67 51.71
CA ALA A 155 -21.33 1.08 50.42
C ALA A 155 -20.64 2.34 49.87
N GLU A 156 -20.29 3.29 50.74
CA GLU A 156 -19.51 4.48 50.39
C GLU A 156 -18.11 4.09 49.89
N ASP A 157 -17.42 3.18 50.58
CA ASP A 157 -16.12 2.66 50.18
C ASP A 157 -16.15 1.97 48.81
N GLU A 158 -17.21 1.19 48.51
CA GLU A 158 -17.37 0.54 47.20
C GLU A 158 -17.62 1.58 46.10
N ILE A 159 -18.42 2.61 46.36
CA ILE A 159 -18.64 3.71 45.40
C ILE A 159 -17.33 4.43 45.08
N ASP A 160 -16.53 4.75 46.10
CA ASP A 160 -15.23 5.40 45.93
C ASP A 160 -14.25 4.53 45.13
N THR A 161 -14.33 3.22 45.31
CA THR A 161 -13.55 2.23 44.55
C THR A 161 -13.97 2.18 43.08
N LEU A 162 -15.26 2.38 42.77
CA LEU A 162 -15.82 2.31 41.42
C LEU A 162 -15.70 3.63 40.63
N LEU A 163 -15.65 4.78 41.31
CA LEU A 163 -15.45 6.10 40.68
C LEU A 163 -14.27 6.16 39.68
N PRO A 164 -13.05 5.70 40.01
CA PRO A 164 -11.94 5.72 39.05
C PRO A 164 -12.17 4.78 37.86
N MET A 165 -12.84 3.63 38.08
CA MET A 165 -13.20 2.69 37.01
C MET A 165 -14.17 3.36 36.03
N ILE A 166 -15.22 4.02 36.53
CA ILE A 166 -16.22 4.73 35.72
C ILE A 166 -15.58 5.87 34.92
N ASN A 167 -14.71 6.66 35.56
CA ASN A 167 -13.97 7.74 34.90
C ASN A 167 -13.03 7.22 33.79
N SER A 168 -12.55 5.98 33.90
CA SER A 168 -11.68 5.37 32.88
C SER A 168 -12.43 4.99 31.60
N PHE A 169 -13.74 4.70 31.66
CA PHE A 169 -14.53 4.33 30.49
C PHE A 169 -14.60 5.45 29.45
N GLY A 170 -14.72 6.71 29.89
CA GLY A 170 -14.78 7.87 28.99
C GLY A 170 -13.46 8.19 28.27
N LYS A 171 -12.31 7.78 28.84
CA LYS A 171 -10.98 8.01 28.24
C LYS A 171 -10.56 6.91 27.26
N LYS A 172 -11.09 5.69 27.40
CA LYS A 172 -10.75 4.53 26.56
C LYS A 172 -11.38 4.55 25.16
N GLY A 173 -12.30 5.45 24.86
CA GLY A 173 -12.87 5.63 23.51
C GLY A 173 -11.84 5.99 22.41
N GLY A 174 -10.59 6.27 22.78
CA GLY A 174 -9.46 6.46 21.86
C GLY A 174 -8.72 5.18 21.46
N LEU A 175 -9.21 3.98 21.78
CA LEU A 175 -8.51 2.71 21.48
C LEU A 175 -8.39 2.39 19.98
N PHE A 176 -9.23 3.00 19.12
CA PHE A 176 -9.04 3.02 17.66
C PHE A 176 -7.96 4.02 17.19
N SER A 177 -7.33 4.77 18.10
CA SER A 177 -6.18 5.65 17.83
C SER A 177 -4.86 4.90 17.89
N GLY A 178 -4.86 3.58 17.65
CA GLY A 178 -3.69 2.95 17.06
C GLY A 178 -3.42 3.69 15.75
N LYS A 179 -2.33 4.47 15.71
CA LYS A 179 -1.81 5.08 14.48
C LYS A 179 -1.50 3.98 13.48
N VAL A 180 -2.51 3.49 12.79
CA VAL A 180 -2.34 2.84 11.51
C VAL A 180 -2.06 3.97 10.55
N ALA A 181 -0.77 4.28 10.44
CA ALA A 181 -0.29 5.25 9.47
C ALA A 181 -0.87 4.83 8.11
N PRO A 182 -1.64 5.69 7.44
CA PRO A 182 -2.12 5.37 6.11
C PRO A 182 -0.89 5.20 5.22
N PHE A 183 -0.79 4.06 4.53
CA PHE A 183 0.31 3.76 3.61
C PHE A 183 0.57 4.93 2.66
N PRO A 184 1.85 5.28 2.38
CA PRO A 184 2.18 6.11 1.23
C PRO A 184 1.86 5.31 -0.03
N ARG A 185 0.73 5.61 -0.67
CA ARG A 185 0.43 5.07 -2.00
C ARG A 185 1.46 5.62 -2.99
N PRO A 186 2.06 4.79 -3.87
CA PRO A 186 2.87 5.32 -4.96
C PRO A 186 2.00 6.26 -5.82
N ALA A 187 2.44 7.51 -5.92
CA ALA A 187 1.74 8.57 -6.63
C ALA A 187 1.70 8.27 -8.15
N SER A 188 0.63 7.63 -8.61
CA SER A 188 0.33 7.46 -10.04
C SER A 188 -1.05 7.99 -10.43
N SER A 189 -1.57 8.99 -9.70
CA SER A 189 -2.73 9.75 -10.15
C SER A 189 -2.65 11.21 -9.68
N PRO A 190 -2.58 12.20 -10.59
CA PRO A 190 -2.53 13.62 -10.23
C PRO A 190 -3.91 14.21 -9.87
N LEU A 191 -4.93 13.38 -9.60
CA LEU A 191 -6.31 13.86 -9.39
C LEU A 191 -6.92 13.42 -8.05
N ALA A 192 -6.11 13.39 -6.99
CA ALA A 192 -6.62 13.24 -5.62
C ALA A 192 -5.72 13.94 -4.60
N GLY A 193 -5.37 15.20 -4.87
CA GLY A 193 -4.94 16.15 -3.84
C GLY A 193 -6.15 16.67 -3.06
N GLY A 194 -6.93 15.76 -2.46
CA GLY A 194 -7.93 16.12 -1.48
C GLY A 194 -7.26 16.14 -0.13
N GLU A 195 -6.76 17.31 0.27
CA GLU A 195 -6.28 17.59 1.62
C GLU A 195 -7.27 16.97 2.62
N ARG A 196 -6.80 15.98 3.37
CA ARG A 196 -7.49 15.50 4.56
C ARG A 196 -7.60 16.71 5.47
N GLY A 197 -8.79 17.31 5.49
CA GLY A 197 -9.08 18.48 6.30
C GLY A 197 -8.72 18.19 7.74
N ASP A 198 -7.57 18.72 8.14
CA ASP A 198 -7.09 18.75 9.50
C ASP A 198 -8.22 19.24 10.40
N PHE A 199 -8.29 18.76 11.64
CA PHE A 199 -9.28 19.18 12.63
C PHE A 199 -9.49 20.71 12.69
N THR A 200 -8.47 21.49 12.33
CA THR A 200 -8.52 22.95 12.18
C THR A 200 -9.46 23.44 11.07
N TYR A 201 -9.61 22.71 9.96
CA TYR A 201 -10.57 23.00 8.88
C TYR A 201 -12.02 22.74 9.32
N TRP A 202 -12.27 21.64 10.03
CA TRP A 202 -13.60 21.34 10.60
C TRP A 202 -13.95 22.31 11.75
N LEU A 203 -12.99 22.66 12.60
CA LEU A 203 -13.17 23.67 13.66
C LEU A 203 -13.44 25.07 13.07
N LYS A 204 -12.71 25.46 12.01
CA LYS A 204 -12.89 26.73 11.30
C LYS A 204 -14.21 26.77 10.53
N SER A 205 -14.64 25.64 9.97
CA SER A 205 -15.96 25.51 9.31
C SER A 205 -17.11 25.56 10.33
N GLY A 206 -16.92 25.00 11.54
CA GLY A 206 -17.88 25.14 12.64
C GLY A 206 -17.99 26.58 13.18
N PHE A 207 -16.87 27.32 13.22
CA PHE A 207 -16.88 28.74 13.58
C PHE A 207 -17.57 29.61 12.51
N ALA A 208 -17.39 29.28 11.22
CA ALA A 208 -18.06 29.97 10.12
C ALA A 208 -19.60 29.85 10.18
N PHE A 209 -20.13 28.73 10.69
CA PHE A 209 -21.57 28.51 10.82
C PHE A 209 -22.20 29.20 12.06
N SER A 210 -21.44 29.41 13.14
CA SER A 210 -21.93 30.06 14.37
C SER A 210 -21.72 31.59 14.40
N LEU A 211 -20.83 32.12 13.56
CA LEU A 211 -20.55 33.56 13.45
C LEU A 211 -21.78 34.45 13.16
N PRO A 212 -22.72 34.06 12.26
CA PRO A 212 -23.90 34.89 11.98
C PRO A 212 -24.77 35.07 13.24
N PHE A 213 -24.98 34.00 14.00
CA PHE A 213 -25.81 34.02 15.22
C PHE A 213 -25.17 34.85 16.34
N VAL A 214 -23.86 34.72 16.54
CA VAL A 214 -23.13 35.53 17.54
C VAL A 214 -23.15 37.01 17.15
N GLY A 215 -23.01 37.32 15.86
CA GLY A 215 -23.13 38.68 15.34
C GLY A 215 -24.51 39.30 15.61
N PHE A 216 -25.60 38.58 15.31
CA PHE A 216 -26.95 39.04 15.62
C PHE A 216 -27.18 39.21 17.12
N ALA A 217 -26.66 38.31 17.96
CA ALA A 217 -26.77 38.42 19.40
C ALA A 217 -26.04 39.67 19.95
N LEU A 218 -24.85 39.97 19.44
CA LEU A 218 -24.11 41.19 19.82
C LEU A 218 -24.84 42.46 19.38
N ILE A 219 -25.37 42.50 18.15
CA ILE A 219 -26.13 43.64 17.65
C ILE A 219 -27.40 43.85 18.49
N ALA A 220 -28.12 42.78 18.83
CA ALA A 220 -29.30 42.86 19.68
C ALA A 220 -28.98 43.41 21.07
N VAL A 221 -27.86 43.00 21.67
CA VAL A 221 -27.40 43.54 22.97
C VAL A 221 -27.04 45.01 22.85
N VAL A 222 -26.36 45.43 21.80
CA VAL A 222 -26.02 46.86 21.58
C VAL A 222 -27.29 47.68 21.37
N CYS A 223 -28.24 47.21 20.56
CA CYS A 223 -29.54 47.87 20.41
C CYS A 223 -30.26 47.99 21.75
N PHE A 224 -30.31 46.93 22.56
CA PHE A 224 -30.93 46.97 23.89
C PHE A 224 -30.22 47.92 24.88
N LEU A 225 -28.93 48.18 24.68
CA LEU A 225 -28.17 49.08 25.55
C LEU A 225 -28.34 50.56 25.14
N PHE A 226 -28.63 50.82 23.85
CA PHE A 226 -28.79 52.17 23.30
C PHE A 226 -30.25 52.61 23.10
N PHE A 227 -31.22 51.70 23.26
CA PHE A 227 -32.66 51.94 23.15
C PHE A 227 -33.37 51.50 24.43
#